data_AF-A0A7X5WUT0-F1
#
_entry.id   AF-A0A7X5WUT0-F1
#
_cell.length_a   1.000
_cell.length_b   1.000
_cell.length_c   1.000
_cell.angle_alpha   90.00
_cell.angle_beta   90.00
_cell.angle_gamma   90.00
#
_symmetry.space_group_name_H-M   'P 1'
#
loop_
_entity.id
_entity.type
_entity.pdbx_description
1 polymer ?
#
loop_
_entity_poly.entity_id
_entity_poly.type
_entity_poly.pdbx_seq_one_letter_code
_entity_poly.pdbx_strand_id
1 'polypeptide(L)' 'AELGDLLFAVVNLARHLRIDPELALRGAADTFADRFRGVEALAAEAGTPLGELTLEEMDALWEQVKAAERGDGG' A
#
# COMPACT_ATOMS: atom_id res chain seq x y z
N ALA A 1 -3.79 18.24 -17.73
CA ALA A 1 -5.26 18.12 -17.78
C ALA A 1 -5.67 16.66 -17.59
N GLU A 2 -5.13 15.73 -18.40
CA GLU A 2 -5.60 14.34 -18.49
C GLU A 2 -5.57 13.50 -17.19
N LEU A 3 -4.56 13.63 -16.33
CA LEU A 3 -4.53 12.91 -15.05
C LEU A 3 -5.70 13.30 -14.14
N GLY A 4 -6.11 14.57 -14.16
CA GLY A 4 -7.26 15.05 -13.39
C GLY A 4 -8.57 14.45 -13.90
N ASP A 5 -8.72 14.36 -15.23
CA ASP A 5 -9.89 13.75 -15.87
C ASP A 5 -9.97 12.25 -15.56
N LEU A 6 -8.83 11.55 -15.55
CA LEU A 6 -8.75 10.15 -15.13
C LEU A 6 -9.17 9.96 -13.67
N LEU A 7 -8.62 10.76 -12.75
CA LEU A 7 -8.98 10.70 -11.33
C LEU A 7 -10.48 10.98 -11.14
N PHE A 8 -11.02 11.97 -11.84
CA PHE A 8 -12.46 12.28 -11.81
C PHE A 8 -13.31 11.13 -12.34
N ALA A 9 -12.90 10.48 -13.44
CA ALA A 9 -13.58 9.31 -13.99
C ALA A 9 -13.59 8.14 -12.98
N VAL A 10 -12.48 7.87 -12.29
CA VAL A 10 -12.39 6.83 -11.24
C VAL A 10 -13.32 7.14 -10.07
N VAL A 11 -13.36 8.40 -9.61
CA VAL A 11 -14.28 8.82 -8.54
C VAL A 11 -15.75 8.62 -8.96
N ASN A 12 -16.10 8.94 -10.20
CA ASN A 12 -17.45 8.72 -10.71
C ASN A 12 -17.80 7.24 -10.86
N LEU A 13 -16.84 6.40 -11.24
CA LEU A 13 -17.01 4.96 -11.26
C LEU A 13 -17.31 4.42 -9.85
N ALA A 14 -16.56 4.84 -8.84
CA ALA A 14 -16.82 4.45 -7.45
C ALA A 14 -18.25 4.82 -7.02
N ARG A 15 -18.71 6.03 -7.34
CA ARG A 15 -20.10 6.46 -7.07
C ARG A 15 -21.13 5.60 -7.79
N HIS A 16 -20.90 5.25 -9.06
CA HIS A 16 -21.80 4.38 -9.82
C HIS A 16 -21.93 2.99 -9.19
N LEU A 17 -20.82 2.47 -8.63
CA LEU A 17 -20.78 1.22 -7.88
C LEU A 17 -21.29 1.34 -6.44
N ARG A 18 -21.73 2.52 -6.00
CA ARG A 18 -22.14 2.84 -4.62
C ARG A 18 -21.04 2.61 -3.59
N ILE A 19 -19.79 2.82 -3.99
CA ILE A 19 -18.61 2.83 -3.12
C ILE A 19 -18.31 4.29 -2.75
N ASP A 20 -18.02 4.56 -1.48
CA ASP A 20 -17.52 5.86 -1.07
C ASP A 20 -16.03 5.99 -1.49
N PRO A 21 -15.71 6.89 -2.43
CA PRO A 21 -14.35 6.99 -2.97
C PRO A 21 -13.35 7.53 -1.95
N GLU A 22 -13.77 8.39 -1.02
CA GLU A 22 -12.88 8.92 0.03
C GLU A 22 -12.51 7.82 1.01
N LEU A 23 -13.51 7.09 1.51
CA LEU A 23 -13.28 5.98 2.44
C LEU A 23 -12.47 4.85 1.80
N ALA A 24 -12.76 4.50 0.54
CA ALA A 24 -12.00 3.50 -0.20
C ALA A 24 -10.53 3.90 -0.38
N LEU A 25 -10.28 5.16 -0.77
CA LEU A 25 -8.92 5.67 -0.92
C LEU A 25 -8.19 5.76 0.41
N ARG A 26 -8.87 6.22 1.47
CA ARG A 26 -8.30 6.27 2.84
C ARG A 26 -7.90 4.87 3.31
N GLY A 27 -8.78 3.87 3.18
CA GLY A 27 -8.45 2.49 3.56
C GLY A 27 -7.28 1.90 2.78
N ALA A 28 -7.17 2.21 1.47
CA ALA A 28 -6.02 1.81 0.68
C ALA A 28 -4.72 2.50 1.13
N ALA A 29 -4.78 3.79 1.47
CA ALA A 29 -3.65 4.55 2.00
C ALA A 29 -3.21 4.04 3.38
N ASP A 30 -4.15 3.71 4.26
CA ASP A 30 -3.88 3.13 5.58
C ASP A 30 -3.19 1.76 5.44
N THR A 31 -3.73 0.89 4.57
CA THR A 31 -3.12 -0.40 4.24
C THR A 31 -1.69 -0.24 3.70
N PHE A 32 -1.46 0.76 2.85
CA PHE A 32 -0.12 1.05 2.35
C PHE A 32 0.81 1.49 3.47
N ALA A 33 0.36 2.39 4.34
CA ALA A 33 1.15 2.90 5.46
C ALA A 33 1.50 1.79 6.45
N ASP A 34 0.56 0.92 6.79
CA ASP A 34 0.77 -0.20 7.71
C ASP A 34 1.80 -1.19 7.15
N ARG A 35 1.67 -1.54 5.86
CA ARG A 35 2.65 -2.39 5.19
C ARG A 35 4.03 -1.75 5.14
N PHE A 36 4.10 -0.47 4.84
CA PHE A 36 5.37 0.25 4.76
C PHE A 36 6.08 0.27 6.12
N ARG A 37 5.36 0.46 7.23
CA ARG A 37 5.92 0.31 8.58
C ARG A 37 6.46 -1.10 8.84
N GLY A 38 5.78 -2.13 8.33
CA GLY A 38 6.28 -3.51 8.39
C GLY A 38 7.58 -3.68 7.62
N VAL A 39 7.69 -3.08 6.42
CA VAL A 39 8.92 -3.09 5.63
C VAL A 39 10.05 -2.37 6.37
N GLU A 40 9.77 -1.21 6.97
CA GLU A 40 10.73 -0.48 7.82
C GLU A 40 11.24 -1.33 8.98
N ALA A 41 10.35 -2.06 9.65
CA ALA A 41 10.71 -2.93 10.76
C ALA A 41 11.61 -4.09 10.32
N LEU A 42 11.26 -4.79 9.24
CA LEU A 42 12.07 -5.90 8.72
C LEU A 42 13.44 -5.42 8.23
N ALA A 43 13.50 -4.27 7.57
CA ALA A 43 14.76 -3.66 7.14
C ALA A 43 15.67 -3.33 8.35
N ALA A 44 15.08 -2.77 9.41
CA ALA A 44 15.80 -2.49 10.65
C ALA A 44 16.30 -3.77 11.35
N GLU A 45 15.52 -4.85 11.37
CA GLU A 45 15.93 -6.15 11.89
C GLU A 45 17.09 -6.77 11.11
N ALA A 46 17.11 -6.58 9.78
CA ALA A 46 18.20 -7.01 8.92
C ALA A 46 19.46 -6.12 9.05
N GLY A 47 19.39 -5.00 9.77
CA GLY A 47 20.48 -4.07 9.94
C GLY A 47 20.79 -3.23 8.69
N THR A 48 19.85 -3.14 7.74
CA THR A 48 20.00 -2.36 6.51
C THR A 48 18.90 -1.28 6.46
N PRO A 49 19.25 0.01 6.54
CA PRO A 49 18.25 1.06 6.48
C PRO A 49 17.59 1.11 5.08
N LEU A 50 16.31 1.49 5.03
CA LEU A 50 15.53 1.56 3.79
C LEU A 50 16.23 2.28 2.63
N GLY A 51 16.96 3.36 2.92
CA GLY A 51 17.64 4.16 1.89
C GLY A 51 18.81 3.46 1.21
N GLU A 52 19.25 2.32 1.74
CA GLU A 52 20.31 1.47 1.16
C GLU A 52 19.74 0.27 0.40
N LEU A 53 18.43 0.02 0.51
CA LEU A 53 17.77 -1.05 -0.23
C LEU A 53 17.54 -0.66 -1.68
N THR A 54 17.76 -1.63 -2.56
CA THR A 54 17.25 -1.58 -3.93
C THR A 54 15.72 -1.70 -3.95
N LEU A 55 15.12 -1.32 -5.08
CA LEU A 55 13.67 -1.50 -5.28
C LEU A 55 13.26 -2.98 -5.20
N GLU A 56 14.12 -3.89 -5.66
CA GLU A 56 13.87 -5.34 -5.63
C GLU A 56 13.90 -5.89 -4.20
N GLU A 57 14.83 -5.42 -3.36
CA GLU A 57 14.88 -5.80 -1.95
C GLU A 57 13.68 -5.23 -1.17
N MET A 58 13.30 -3.98 -1.43
CA MET A 58 12.12 -3.38 -0.81
C MET A 58 10.83 -4.10 -1.23
N ASP A 59 10.71 -4.52 -2.49
CA ASP A 59 9.58 -5.32 -2.98
C ASP A 59 9.54 -6.71 -2.33
N ALA A 60 10.71 -7.35 -2.13
CA ALA A 60 10.80 -8.62 -1.43
C ALA A 60 10.35 -8.52 0.04
N LEU A 61 10.71 -7.44 0.74
CA LEU A 61 10.21 -7.16 2.10
C LEU A 61 8.70 -6.86 2.09
N TRP A 62 8.22 -6.11 1.10
CA TRP A 62 6.80 -5.80 0.94
C TRP A 62 5.93 -7.06 0.77
N GLU A 63 6.36 -8.01 -0.06
CA GLU A 63 5.66 -9.29 -0.20
C GLU A 63 5.69 -10.14 1.08
N GLN A 64 6.77 -10.07 1.86
CA GLN A 64 6.83 -10.73 3.18
C GLN A 64 5.80 -10.16 4.14
N VAL A 65 5.69 -8.82 4.24
CA VAL A 65 4.69 -8.17 5.10
C VAL A 65 3.26 -8.52 4.65
N LYS A 66 2.99 -8.48 3.34
CA LYS A 66 1.69 -8.90 2.79
C LYS A 66 1.36 -10.36 3.09
N ALA A 67 2.36 -11.25 3.09
CA ALA A 67 2.15 -12.65 3.43
C ALA A 67 1.82 -12.83 4.92
N ALA A 68 2.49 -12.08 5.80
CA ALA A 68 2.22 -12.10 7.25
C ALA A 68 0.78 -11.63 7.56
N GLU A 69 0.30 -10.53 6.96
CA GLU A 69 -1.08 -10.05 7.12
C GLU A 69 -2.14 -11.11 6.74
N ARG A 70 -1.87 -11.92 5.72
CA ARG A 70 -2.79 -12.99 5.28
C ARG A 70 -2.74 -14.22 6.18
N GLY A 71 -1.64 -14.43 6.88
CA GLY A 71 -1.43 -15.56 7.80
C GLY A 71 -2.07 -15.34 9.18
N ASP A 72 -2.27 -14.09 9.59
CA ASP A 72 -2.83 -13.70 10.90
C ASP A 72 -4.38 -13.61 10.91
N GLY A 73 -5.04 -14.05 9.84
CA GLY A 73 -6.50 -14.13 9.71
C GLY A 73 -7.10 -15.49 10.11
N GLY A 74 -6.41 -16.27 10.96
CA GLY A 74 -6.85 -17.57 11.47
C GLY A 74 -7.58 -17.50 12.80
#